data_AF-A0A7C5S5U7-F1
#
_entry.id   AF-A0A7C5S5U7-F1
#
_cell.length_a   1.000
_cell.length_b   1.000
_cell.length_c   1.000
_cell.angle_alpha   90.00
_cell.angle_beta   90.00
_cell.angle_gamma   90.00
#
_symmetry.space_group_name_H-M   'P 1'
#
loop_
_entity.id
_entity.type
_entity.pdbx_description
1 polymer ?
#
loop_
_entity_poly.entity_id
_entity_poly.type
_entity_poly.pdbx_seq_one_letter_code
_entity_poly.pdbx_strand_id
1 'polypeptide(L)'
;MDKKDALEIAGRYADVVKSKYDYVKIILFDSYAKGNFNDDSDIDIAAIPMEYRNVIDIRLDLMRLRRNIDSSIEPHPFREKDFEITNP
;
A
#
# COMPACT_ATOMS: atom_id res chain seq x y z
N MET A 1 7.97 -14.44 6.14
CA MET A 1 8.43 -13.31 5.29
C MET A 1 9.23 -12.38 6.19
N ASP A 2 10.39 -11.91 5.76
CA ASP A 2 11.16 -10.94 6.56
C ASP A 2 10.92 -9.49 6.12
N LYS A 3 11.51 -8.52 6.85
CA LYS A 3 11.35 -7.09 6.54
C LYS A 3 11.91 -6.71 5.17
N LYS A 4 12.98 -7.36 4.72
CA LYS A 4 13.60 -7.08 3.42
C LYS A 4 12.70 -7.59 2.29
N ASP A 5 12.15 -8.79 2.45
CA ASP A 5 11.17 -9.35 1.53
C ASP A 5 9.94 -8.42 1.40
N ALA A 6 9.40 -7.96 2.53
CA ALA A 6 8.25 -7.07 2.54
C ALA A 6 8.55 -5.72 1.84
N LEU A 7 9.75 -5.17 2.01
CA LEU A 7 10.18 -3.95 1.32
C LEU A 7 10.33 -4.16 -0.19
N GLU A 8 10.84 -5.31 -0.62
CA GLU A 8 10.96 -5.65 -2.04
C GLU A 8 9.57 -5.81 -2.69
N ILE A 9 8.67 -6.52 -2.02
CA ILE A 9 7.27 -6.70 -2.45
C ILE A 9 6.55 -5.34 -2.51
N ALA A 10 6.67 -4.52 -1.46
CA ALA A 10 6.08 -3.18 -1.42
C ALA A 10 6.64 -2.27 -2.52
N GLY A 11 7.94 -2.36 -2.83
CA GLY A 11 8.58 -1.65 -3.92
C GLY A 11 7.99 -2.02 -5.29
N ARG A 12 7.89 -3.32 -5.58
CA ARG A 12 7.26 -3.82 -6.81
C ARG A 12 5.80 -3.38 -6.93
N TYR A 13 5.07 -3.38 -5.81
CA TYR A 13 3.70 -2.87 -5.76
C TYR A 13 3.64 -1.36 -6.05
N ALA A 14 4.52 -0.57 -5.43
CA ALA A 14 4.60 0.86 -5.67
C ALA A 14 4.83 1.18 -7.15
N ASP A 15 5.70 0.43 -7.83
CA ASP A 15 5.98 0.63 -9.26
C ASP A 15 4.75 0.34 -10.13
N VAL A 16 4.02 -0.74 -9.85
CA VAL A 16 2.77 -1.05 -10.56
C VAL A 16 1.70 0.01 -10.31
N VAL A 17 1.55 0.49 -9.07
CA VAL A 17 0.58 1.56 -8.76
C VAL A 17 0.95 2.86 -9.48
N LYS A 18 2.24 3.26 -9.45
CA LYS A 18 2.75 4.44 -10.15
C LYS A 18 2.66 4.36 -11.67
N SER A 19 2.66 3.16 -12.24
CA SER A 19 2.45 2.99 -13.69
C SER A 19 1.01 3.27 -14.13
N LYS A 20 0.05 3.23 -13.19
CA LYS A 20 -1.38 3.37 -13.45
C LYS A 20 -1.96 4.71 -12.99
N TYR A 21 -1.44 5.27 -11.90
CA TYR A 21 -1.92 6.53 -11.34
C TYR A 21 -0.81 7.57 -11.32
N ASP A 22 -1.14 8.76 -11.80
CA ASP A 22 -0.25 9.92 -11.69
C ASP A 22 -0.23 10.44 -10.25
N TYR A 23 0.96 10.89 -9.81
CA TYR A 23 1.17 11.55 -8.53
C TYR A 23 0.61 10.79 -7.32
N VAL A 24 1.09 9.56 -7.12
CA VAL A 24 0.73 8.71 -5.97
C VAL A 24 1.86 8.63 -4.95
N LYS A 25 1.56 8.95 -3.69
CA LYS A 25 2.44 8.61 -2.56
C LYS A 25 2.13 7.19 -2.10
N ILE A 26 3.17 6.43 -1.86
CA ILE A 26 3.09 5.05 -1.38
C ILE A 26 3.90 4.96 -0.10
N ILE A 27 3.28 4.53 0.98
CA ILE A 27 3.90 4.46 2.31
C ILE A 27 3.63 3.07 2.88
N LEU A 28 4.71 2.34 3.21
CA LEU A 28 4.62 1.12 4.02
C LEU A 28 4.41 1.54 5.48
N PHE A 29 3.41 0.97 6.14
CA PHE A 29 3.15 1.28 7.54
C PHE A 29 2.86 0.01 8.36
N ASP A 30 2.39 0.23 9.58
CA ASP A 30 2.09 -0.76 10.59
C ASP A 30 3.22 -1.76 10.90
N SER A 31 2.95 -3.07 10.86
CA SER A 31 3.78 -4.12 11.49
C SER A 31 5.21 -4.18 10.94
N TYR A 32 5.37 -4.19 9.62
CA TYR A 32 6.69 -4.21 8.96
C TYR A 32 7.45 -2.89 9.13
N ALA A 33 6.75 -1.75 9.16
CA ALA A 33 7.36 -0.46 9.41
C ALA A 33 7.88 -0.36 10.85
N LYS A 34 7.07 -0.78 11.84
CA LYS A 34 7.38 -0.77 13.29
C LYS A 34 8.36 -1.86 13.71
N GLY A 35 8.53 -2.91 12.90
CA GLY A 35 9.46 -4.01 13.19
C GLY A 35 8.91 -5.05 14.17
N ASN A 36 7.59 -5.07 14.39
CA ASN A 36 6.88 -6.02 15.25
C ASN A 36 5.99 -6.99 14.44
N PHE A 37 6.36 -7.25 13.17
CA PHE A 37 5.71 -8.21 12.30
C PHE A 37 5.94 -9.66 12.78
N ASN A 38 5.03 -10.53 12.38
CA ASN A 38 5.06 -11.98 12.58
C ASN A 38 4.78 -12.70 11.24
N ASP A 39 4.77 -14.03 11.25
CA ASP A 39 4.62 -14.82 10.03
C ASP A 39 3.27 -14.63 9.31
N ASP A 40 2.25 -14.16 10.02
CA ASP A 40 0.90 -13.92 9.50
C ASP A 40 0.64 -12.42 9.19
N SER A 41 1.66 -11.56 9.28
CA SER A 41 1.50 -10.12 9.09
C SER A 41 1.33 -9.75 7.61
N ASP A 42 0.31 -8.93 7.35
CA ASP A 42 0.10 -8.27 6.06
C ASP A 42 1.12 -7.13 5.82
N ILE A 43 1.35 -6.80 4.55
CA ILE A 43 2.14 -5.65 4.11
C ILE A 43 1.17 -4.48 3.92
N ASP A 44 0.95 -3.71 4.97
CA ASP A 44 0.06 -2.54 4.96
C ASP A 44 0.65 -1.37 4.16
N ILE A 45 -0.06 -0.96 3.11
CA ILE A 45 0.38 0.10 2.20
C ILE A 45 -0.66 1.20 2.12
N ALA A 46 -0.30 2.41 2.56
CA ALA A 46 -1.09 3.60 2.33
C ALA A 46 -0.81 4.09 0.91
N ALA A 47 -1.85 4.11 0.08
CA ALA A 47 -1.80 4.61 -1.29
C ALA A 47 -2.56 5.94 -1.39
N ILE A 48 -1.84 7.01 -1.67
CA ILE A 48 -2.37 8.38 -1.66
C ILE A 48 -2.28 8.97 -3.06
N PRO A 49 -3.17 8.59 -3.99
CA PRO A 49 -3.23 9.20 -5.30
C PRO A 49 -3.76 10.63 -5.19
N MET A 50 -3.26 11.53 -6.04
CA MET A 50 -3.66 12.94 -6.06
C MET A 50 -5.17 13.13 -6.12
N GLU A 51 -5.85 12.35 -6.96
CA GLU A 51 -7.31 12.36 -7.05
C GLU A 51 -7.90 10.96 -7.29
N TYR A 52 -9.04 10.71 -6.65
CA TYR A 52 -9.94 9.61 -6.98
C TYR A 52 -11.39 9.99 -6.64
N ARG A 53 -12.33 9.44 -7.42
CA ARG A 53 -13.77 9.75 -7.27
C ARG A 53 -14.41 8.98 -6.13
N ASN A 54 -14.15 7.67 -6.04
CA ASN A 54 -14.82 6.77 -5.12
C ASN A 54 -13.79 5.89 -4.38
N VAL A 55 -13.88 5.83 -3.05
CA VAL A 55 -12.95 5.08 -2.19
C VAL A 55 -13.07 3.56 -2.37
N ILE A 56 -14.27 3.05 -2.64
CA ILE A 56 -14.52 1.63 -2.89
C ILE A 56 -13.87 1.22 -4.22
N ASP A 57 -14.07 2.03 -5.27
CA ASP A 57 -13.52 1.73 -6.59
C ASP A 57 -12.00 1.72 -6.58
N ILE A 58 -11.37 2.74 -5.98
CA ILE A 58 -9.91 2.81 -5.89
C ILE A 58 -9.35 1.67 -5.02
N ARG A 59 -10.00 1.32 -3.90
CA ARG A 59 -9.57 0.19 -3.06
C ARG A 59 -9.66 -1.12 -3.83
N LEU A 60 -10.76 -1.35 -4.54
CA LEU A 60 -10.95 -2.56 -5.35
C LEU A 60 -9.88 -2.66 -6.44
N ASP A 61 -9.55 -1.55 -7.07
CA ASP A 61 -8.54 -1.51 -8.12
C ASP A 61 -7.13 -1.77 -7.58
N LEU A 62 -6.75 -1.14 -6.46
CA LEU A 62 -5.51 -1.42 -5.73
C LEU A 62 -5.41 -2.89 -5.29
N MET A 63 -6.51 -3.47 -4.81
CA MET A 63 -6.64 -4.89 -4.46
C MET A 63 -6.55 -5.83 -5.67
N ARG A 64 -6.84 -5.35 -6.89
CA ARG A 64 -6.62 -6.12 -8.12
C ARG A 64 -5.16 -6.09 -8.53
N LEU A 65 -4.50 -4.94 -8.40
CA LEU A 65 -3.07 -4.80 -8.74
C LEU A 65 -2.18 -5.74 -7.92
N ARG A 66 -2.49 -5.96 -6.64
CA ARG A 66 -1.66 -6.84 -5.78
C ARG A 66 -1.63 -8.30 -6.24
N ARG A 67 -2.65 -8.77 -6.96
CA ARG A 67 -2.83 -10.20 -7.32
C ARG A 67 -1.68 -10.77 -8.13
N ASN A 68 -1.00 -9.94 -8.92
CA ASN A 68 0.13 -10.35 -9.75
C ASN A 68 1.48 -10.18 -9.03
N ILE A 69 1.46 -9.79 -7.76
CA ILE A 69 2.64 -9.44 -6.98
C ILE A 69 2.72 -10.31 -5.74
N ASP A 70 1.82 -10.07 -4.78
CA ASP A 70 1.74 -10.83 -3.54
C ASP A 70 0.37 -10.62 -2.86
N SER A 71 -0.21 -11.69 -2.30
CA SER A 71 -1.52 -11.64 -1.64
C SER A 71 -1.48 -11.02 -0.24
N SER A 72 -0.30 -10.93 0.39
CA SER A 72 -0.10 -10.32 1.71
C SER A 72 -0.19 -8.79 1.71
N ILE A 73 -0.17 -8.14 0.54
CA ILE A 73 -0.25 -6.68 0.46
C ILE A 73 -1.65 -6.23 0.83
N GLU A 74 -1.83 -5.43 1.89
CA GLU A 74 -3.11 -4.78 2.19
C GLU A 74 -3.06 -3.28 1.82
N PRO A 75 -3.64 -2.87 0.67
CA PRO A 75 -3.68 -1.47 0.29
C PRO A 75 -4.83 -0.72 0.97
N HIS A 76 -4.48 0.45 1.52
CA HIS A 76 -5.37 1.40 2.16
C HIS A 76 -5.33 2.73 1.39
N PRO A 77 -6.37 3.07 0.62
CA PRO A 77 -6.40 4.33 -0.10
C PRO A 77 -6.75 5.50 0.82
N PHE A 78 -5.96 6.57 0.75
CA PHE A 78 -6.22 7.82 1.47
C PHE A 78 -6.30 9.00 0.50
N ARG A 79 -7.05 10.02 0.89
CA ARG A 79 -6.86 11.36 0.31
C ARG A 79 -5.73 12.04 1.05
N GLU A 80 -4.96 12.85 0.34
CA GLU A 80 -3.89 13.65 0.93
C GLU A 80 -4.35 14.45 2.18
N LYS A 81 -5.56 15.04 2.11
CA LYS A 81 -6.14 15.81 3.22
C LYS A 81 -6.57 14.99 4.44
N ASP A 82 -6.76 13.69 4.26
CA ASP A 82 -7.27 12.77 5.29
C ASP A 82 -6.13 11.89 5.83
N PHE A 83 -4.89 12.06 5.34
CA PHE A 83 -3.74 11.26 5.71
C PHE A 83 -2.94 11.92 6.84
N GLU A 84 -2.78 11.21 7.95
CA GLU A 84 -1.92 11.61 9.07
C GLU A 84 -0.79 10.60 9.25
N ILE A 85 0.47 10.99 8.97
CA ILE A 85 1.60 10.05 9.00
C ILE A 85 1.82 9.38 10.39
N THR A 86 1.38 10.03 11.46
CA THR A 86 1.48 9.52 12.83
C THR A 86 0.37 8.52 13.18
N ASN A 87 -0.72 8.52 12.41
CA ASN A 87 -1.81 7.56 12.50
C ASN A 87 -2.35 7.28 11.09
N PRO A 88 -1.50 6.63 10.25
CA PRO A 88 -1.78 6.43 8.84
C PRO A 88 -2.91 5.43 8.61
#